data_AF-Q2U7G4-F1
#
_entry.id   AF-Q2U7G4-F1
#
_cell.length_a   1.000
_cell.length_b   1.000
_cell.length_c   1.000
_cell.angle_alpha   90.00
_cell.angle_beta   90.00
_cell.angle_gamma   90.00
#
_symmetry.space_group_name_H-M   'P 1'
#
loop_
_entity.id
_entity.type
_entity.pdbx_description
1 polymer ?
#
loop_
_entity_poly.entity_id
_entity_poly.type
_entity_poly.pdbx_seq_one_letter_code
_entity_poly.pdbx_strand_id
1 'polypeptide(L)'
;MLESANTRSSRVSANPSQSSGIETALKELKKTIAGQRSAATFACGGTITISRAGTGGGSGAVSTSPPVKVYWSVQEEMNAKKIVLPLNHASADSSPAALQQLASDCSPVTFRRGSQDILDPSFRQAGKMEPANFATTFHPADLRIITLIERILLPSVSNDKVNSMWGRTILLSSTN
;
A
#
# COMPACT_ATOMS: atom_id res chain seq x y z
N MET A 1 -61.28 -16.00 -33.73
CA MET A 1 -60.40 -15.01 -34.38
C MET A 1 -58.98 -15.37 -33.95
N LEU A 2 -58.32 -16.20 -34.76
CA LEU A 2 -56.96 -16.71 -34.53
C LEU A 2 -56.04 -16.12 -35.60
N GLU A 3 -54.73 -16.18 -35.34
CA GLU A 3 -53.60 -15.93 -36.26
C GLU A 3 -53.15 -14.47 -36.42
N SER A 4 -51.89 -14.05 -36.29
CA SER A 4 -50.64 -14.67 -35.81
C SER A 4 -49.60 -13.57 -35.58
N ALA A 5 -48.69 -13.81 -34.63
CA ALA A 5 -47.60 -12.92 -34.24
C ALA A 5 -46.49 -12.86 -35.32
N ASN A 6 -46.04 -11.65 -35.66
CA ASN A 6 -44.86 -11.45 -36.50
C ASN A 6 -43.63 -11.19 -35.61
N THR A 7 -42.89 -12.24 -35.28
CA THR A 7 -41.61 -12.16 -34.56
C THR A 7 -40.49 -11.72 -35.52
N ARG A 8 -40.09 -10.44 -35.47
CA ARG A 8 -38.88 -9.97 -36.15
C ARG A 8 -37.66 -10.25 -35.27
N SER A 9 -37.13 -11.47 -35.37
CA SER A 9 -35.86 -11.88 -34.78
C SER A 9 -34.71 -11.19 -35.53
N SER A 10 -34.21 -10.07 -34.99
CA SER A 10 -32.97 -9.46 -35.45
C SER A 10 -31.79 -10.29 -34.94
N ARG A 11 -31.41 -11.32 -35.69
CA ARG A 11 -30.11 -11.97 -35.49
C ARG A 11 -29.04 -11.03 -36.04
N VAL A 12 -28.40 -10.27 -35.16
CA VAL A 12 -27.10 -9.65 -35.44
C VAL A 12 -26.10 -10.78 -35.65
N SER A 13 -25.79 -11.08 -36.89
CA SER A 13 -24.76 -12.04 -37.27
C SER A 13 -23.40 -11.45 -36.87
N ALA A 14 -22.80 -11.97 -35.81
CA ALA A 14 -21.43 -11.64 -35.45
C ALA A 14 -20.50 -12.17 -36.55
N ASN A 15 -19.88 -11.27 -37.31
CA ASN A 15 -18.97 -11.63 -38.40
C ASN A 15 -17.71 -12.33 -37.84
N PRO A 16 -17.38 -13.56 -38.27
CA PRO A 16 -16.22 -14.33 -37.79
C PRO A 16 -14.88 -13.62 -38.03
N SER A 17 -14.82 -12.78 -39.06
CA SER A 17 -13.63 -12.00 -39.45
C SER A 17 -13.26 -10.91 -38.46
N GLN A 18 -14.18 -10.46 -37.60
CA GLN A 18 -13.86 -9.53 -36.52
C GLN A 18 -13.23 -10.24 -35.31
N SER A 19 -13.57 -11.51 -35.05
CA SER A 19 -13.03 -12.23 -33.88
C SER A 19 -11.54 -12.57 -34.06
N SER A 20 -11.12 -12.94 -35.27
CA SER A 20 -9.71 -13.23 -35.56
C SER A 20 -8.82 -11.99 -35.47
N GLY A 21 -9.33 -10.83 -35.88
CA GLY A 21 -8.65 -9.55 -35.71
C GLY A 21 -8.47 -9.18 -34.23
N ILE A 22 -9.50 -9.40 -33.41
CA ILE A 22 -9.45 -9.15 -31.96
C ILE A 22 -8.47 -10.10 -31.26
N GLU A 23 -8.48 -11.40 -31.60
CA GLU A 23 -7.55 -12.38 -31.00
C GLU A 23 -6.09 -12.03 -31.34
N THR A 24 -5.83 -11.63 -32.58
CA THR A 24 -4.50 -11.21 -33.01
C THR A 24 -4.05 -9.96 -32.27
N ALA A 25 -4.91 -8.96 -32.15
CA ALA A 25 -4.62 -7.75 -31.38
C ALA A 25 -4.36 -8.02 -29.89
N LEU A 26 -5.14 -8.92 -29.26
CA LEU A 26 -4.92 -9.34 -27.88
C LEU A 26 -3.59 -10.08 -27.69
N LYS A 27 -3.18 -10.88 -28.67
CA LYS A 27 -1.91 -11.62 -28.64
C LYS A 27 -0.71 -10.67 -28.73
N GLU A 28 -0.76 -9.70 -29.64
CA GLU A 28 0.26 -8.66 -29.76
C GLU A 28 0.32 -7.73 -28.55
N LEU A 29 -0.85 -7.36 -28.00
CA LEU A 29 -0.93 -6.60 -26.75
C LEU A 29 -0.26 -7.35 -25.59
N LYS A 30 -0.58 -8.64 -25.40
CA LYS A 30 0.04 -9.49 -24.37
C LYS A 30 1.57 -9.55 -24.53
N LYS A 31 2.05 -9.74 -25.76
CA LYS A 31 3.48 -9.79 -26.08
C LYS A 31 4.18 -8.46 -25.75
N THR A 32 3.55 -7.34 -26.12
CA THR A 32 4.08 -5.99 -25.86
C THR A 32 4.14 -5.68 -24.37
N ILE A 33 3.07 -5.96 -23.62
CA ILE A 33 3.01 -5.78 -22.17
C ILE A 33 4.07 -6.65 -21.48
N ALA A 34 4.23 -7.91 -21.91
CA ALA A 34 5.23 -8.82 -21.35
C ALA A 34 6.66 -8.28 -21.53
N GLY A 35 6.97 -7.69 -22.70
CA GLY A 35 8.28 -7.11 -23.00
C GLY A 35 8.58 -5.79 -22.27
N GLN A 36 7.55 -5.06 -21.81
CA GLN A 36 7.71 -3.78 -21.11
C GLN A 36 7.57 -3.90 -19.58
N ARG A 37 7.13 -5.06 -19.06
CA ARG A 37 6.86 -5.25 -17.62
C ARG A 37 8.09 -5.10 -16.73
N SER A 38 9.29 -5.42 -17.22
CA SER A 38 10.54 -5.29 -16.47
C SER A 38 11.11 -3.86 -16.42
N ALA A 39 10.67 -2.98 -17.33
CA ALA A 39 11.09 -1.58 -17.40
C ALA A 39 10.06 -0.60 -16.81
N ALA A 40 8.89 -1.10 -16.40
CA ALA A 40 7.83 -0.30 -15.85
C ALA A 40 8.12 0.10 -14.40
N THR A 41 7.97 1.39 -14.09
CA THR A 41 7.92 1.87 -12.70
C THR A 41 6.57 1.51 -12.11
N PHE A 42 6.56 0.74 -11.03
CA PHE A 42 5.34 0.40 -10.32
C PHE A 42 5.15 1.30 -9.10
N ALA A 43 3.95 1.82 -8.93
CA ALA A 43 3.51 2.46 -7.70
C ALA A 43 2.30 1.70 -7.15
N CYS A 44 2.38 1.28 -5.88
CA CYS A 44 1.28 0.63 -5.19
C CYS A 44 0.64 1.66 -4.24
N GLY A 45 -0.49 2.23 -4.64
CA GLY A 45 -1.29 3.12 -3.80
C GLY A 45 -2.48 2.38 -3.18
N GLY A 46 -2.98 2.87 -2.05
CA GLY A 46 -4.16 2.32 -1.39
C GLY A 46 -4.46 3.03 -0.07
N THR A 47 -5.63 2.72 0.49
CA THR A 47 -6.10 3.27 1.77
C THR A 47 -6.51 2.12 2.66
N ILE A 48 -6.05 2.15 3.91
CA ILE A 48 -6.47 1.20 4.95
C ILE A 48 -7.22 1.98 6.02
N THR A 49 -8.47 1.64 6.22
CA THR A 49 -9.29 2.25 7.27
C THR A 49 -8.82 1.76 8.63
N ILE A 50 -8.73 2.66 9.61
CA ILE A 50 -8.45 2.28 11.01
C ILE A 50 -9.78 2.17 11.75
N SER A 51 -10.02 1.02 12.37
CA SER A 51 -11.22 0.78 13.16
C SER A 51 -11.20 1.68 14.39
N ARG A 52 -12.26 2.47 14.58
CA ARG A 52 -12.54 3.14 15.85
C ARG A 52 -13.17 2.07 16.73
N ALA A 53 -12.50 1.67 17.81
CA ALA A 53 -12.92 0.55 18.66
C ALA A 53 -14.46 0.54 18.85
N GLY A 54 -15.15 -0.50 18.33
CA GLY A 54 -16.58 -0.71 18.57
C GLY A 54 -17.49 -1.03 17.37
N THR A 55 -17.09 -0.81 16.11
CA THR A 55 -17.95 -1.15 14.95
C THR A 55 -17.45 -2.38 14.20
N GLY A 56 -17.72 -3.55 14.78
CA GLY A 56 -17.75 -4.80 14.02
C GLY A 56 -19.07 -4.90 13.26
N GLY A 57 -19.01 -5.29 11.98
CA GLY A 57 -20.18 -5.74 11.23
C GLY A 57 -20.49 -4.92 9.99
N GLY A 58 -19.94 -5.35 8.86
CA GLY A 58 -20.33 -4.91 7.52
C GLY A 58 -19.72 -5.82 6.48
N SER A 59 -20.54 -6.73 5.93
CA SER A 59 -20.14 -7.73 4.94
C SER A 59 -19.60 -7.06 3.67
N GLY A 60 -18.28 -7.16 3.49
CA GLY A 60 -17.51 -6.56 2.40
C GLY A 60 -16.08 -6.36 2.89
N ALA A 61 -15.18 -7.31 2.61
CA ALA A 61 -13.87 -7.45 3.24
C ALA A 61 -12.90 -6.29 2.98
N VAL A 62 -13.13 -5.14 3.62
CA VAL A 62 -12.14 -4.06 3.74
C VAL A 62 -11.21 -4.42 4.88
N SER A 63 -9.93 -4.62 4.56
CA SER A 63 -8.89 -4.83 5.57
C SER A 63 -8.81 -3.57 6.42
N THR A 64 -9.38 -3.64 7.62
CA THR A 64 -9.41 -2.54 8.57
C THR A 64 -8.32 -2.80 9.61
N SER A 65 -7.46 -1.82 9.89
CA SER A 65 -6.46 -1.96 10.94
C SER A 65 -7.07 -1.72 12.32
N PRO A 66 -6.54 -2.34 13.39
CA PRO A 66 -6.85 -1.92 14.75
C PRO A 66 -6.31 -0.51 15.02
N PRO A 67 -6.79 0.18 16.09
CA PRO A 67 -6.20 1.45 16.51
C PRO A 67 -4.67 1.39 16.60
N VAL A 68 -4.01 2.34 15.95
CA VAL A 68 -2.56 2.39 15.85
C VAL A 68 -2.01 3.16 17.03
N LYS A 69 -1.04 2.56 17.74
CA LYS A 69 -0.34 3.22 18.85
C LYS A 69 1.04 3.63 18.37
N VAL A 70 1.42 4.88 18.59
CA VAL A 70 2.77 5.38 18.37
C VAL A 70 3.38 5.69 19.72
N TYR A 71 4.56 5.14 19.97
CA TYR A 71 5.34 5.35 21.18
C TYR A 71 6.60 6.12 20.82
N TRP A 72 7.03 7.03 21.69
CA TRP A 72 8.29 7.72 21.50
C TRP A 72 8.93 8.14 22.82
N SER A 73 10.23 8.36 22.79
CA SER A 73 11.00 8.91 23.91
C SER A 73 11.96 9.96 23.38
N VAL A 74 12.08 11.07 24.11
CA VAL A 74 13.10 12.10 23.85
C VAL A 74 14.24 11.87 24.85
N GLN A 75 15.47 11.74 24.36
CA GLN A 75 16.74 11.75 25.14
C GLN A 75 16.68 11.09 26.54
N GLU A 76 16.96 9.78 26.63
CA GLU A 76 17.14 9.02 27.88
C GLU A 76 16.07 9.21 28.98
N GLU A 77 14.93 9.82 28.65
CA GLU A 77 13.81 9.95 29.56
C GLU A 77 13.30 8.55 29.93
N MET A 78 13.14 8.30 31.23
CA MET A 78 12.72 7.02 31.76
C MET A 78 11.29 6.62 31.34
N ASN A 79 10.51 7.58 30.82
CA ASN A 79 9.10 7.40 30.48
C ASN A 79 8.85 7.61 28.98
N ALA A 80 8.49 6.54 28.29
CA ALA A 80 8.01 6.63 26.92
C ALA A 80 6.63 7.31 26.87
N LYS A 81 6.47 8.25 25.94
CA LYS A 81 5.21 8.90 25.58
C LYS A 81 4.46 8.03 24.56
N LYS A 82 3.15 8.24 24.47
CA LYS A 82 2.27 7.41 23.64
C LYS A 82 1.09 8.21 23.11
N ILE A 83 0.69 7.89 21.88
CA ILE A 83 -0.56 8.35 21.28
C ILE A 83 -1.30 7.18 20.63
N VAL A 84 -2.64 7.21 20.65
CA VAL A 84 -3.52 6.24 20.01
C VAL A 84 -4.33 6.92 18.90
N LEU A 85 -4.28 6.36 17.70
CA LEU A 85 -4.98 6.84 16.51
C LEU A 85 -6.04 5.82 16.06
N PRO A 86 -7.19 6.26 15.52
CA PRO A 86 -7.63 7.65 15.41
C PRO A 86 -7.98 8.25 16.79
N LEU A 87 -7.87 9.57 16.91
CA LEU A 87 -8.24 10.27 18.14
C LEU A 87 -9.73 10.06 18.44
N ASN A 88 -10.04 9.48 19.59
CA ASN A 88 -11.40 9.25 20.08
C ASN A 88 -11.69 9.94 21.43
N HIS A 89 -10.73 10.70 21.97
CA HIS A 89 -10.84 11.42 23.25
C HIS A 89 -11.17 10.53 24.46
N ALA A 90 -11.02 9.21 24.35
CA ALA A 90 -11.33 8.27 25.44
C ALA A 90 -10.23 8.21 26.52
N SER A 91 -9.03 8.72 26.21
CA SER A 91 -7.89 8.76 27.14
C SER A 91 -6.99 9.96 26.83
N ALA A 92 -6.07 10.28 27.75
CA ALA A 92 -5.03 11.30 27.54
C ALA A 92 -4.20 10.99 26.28
N ASP A 93 -3.83 9.73 26.05
CA ASP A 93 -3.11 9.24 24.88
C ASP A 93 -3.91 9.38 23.56
N SER A 94 -5.21 9.66 23.62
CA SER A 94 -6.07 9.80 22.44
C SER A 94 -6.65 11.22 22.33
N SER A 95 -5.88 12.21 22.79
CA SER A 95 -6.27 13.62 22.82
C SER A 95 -5.51 14.48 21.79
N PRO A 96 -6.05 15.65 21.40
CA PRO A 96 -5.32 16.63 20.61
C PRO A 96 -4.03 17.11 21.28
N ALA A 97 -4.01 17.18 22.61
CA ALA A 97 -2.82 17.56 23.37
C ALA A 97 -1.69 16.53 23.20
N ALA A 98 -2.00 15.23 23.19
CA ALA A 98 -1.01 14.19 22.91
C ALA A 98 -0.48 14.28 21.47
N LEU A 99 -1.34 14.63 20.50
CA LEU A 99 -0.91 14.87 19.11
C LEU A 99 0.01 16.09 18.99
N GLN A 100 -0.32 17.17 19.69
CA GLN A 100 0.52 18.36 19.73
C GLN A 100 1.87 18.05 20.39
N GLN A 101 1.89 17.28 21.48
CA GLN A 101 3.13 16.85 22.11
C GLN A 101 4.00 16.03 21.15
N LEU A 102 3.40 15.07 20.43
CA LEU A 102 4.10 14.29 19.41
C LEU A 102 4.75 15.20 18.35
N ALA A 103 3.99 16.18 17.84
CA ALA A 103 4.49 17.12 16.84
C ALA A 103 5.63 18.01 17.38
N SER A 104 5.51 18.48 18.63
CA SER A 104 6.54 19.30 19.28
C SER A 104 7.82 18.54 19.61
N ASP A 105 7.73 17.24 19.93
CA ASP A 105 8.88 16.40 20.25
C ASP A 105 9.64 15.94 19.01
N CYS A 106 9.06 16.06 17.82
CA CYS A 106 9.75 15.75 16.58
C CYS A 106 10.78 16.83 16.27
N SER A 107 12.04 16.44 16.04
CA SER A 107 13.06 17.36 15.54
C SER A 107 12.66 17.86 14.14
N PRO A 108 12.94 19.11 13.77
CA PRO A 108 12.59 19.60 12.43
C PRO A 108 13.33 18.82 11.34
N VAL A 109 12.67 18.57 10.21
CA VAL A 109 13.32 17.94 9.07
C VAL A 109 14.25 18.93 8.36
N THR A 110 15.47 18.50 8.08
CA THR A 110 16.44 19.26 7.28
C THR A 110 16.50 18.72 5.85
N PHE A 111 16.99 19.55 4.95
CA PHE A 111 17.31 19.21 3.57
C PHE A 111 18.81 19.06 3.42
N ARG A 112 19.22 17.98 2.76
CA ARG A 112 20.62 17.85 2.39
C ARG A 112 20.88 18.64 1.11
N ARG A 113 21.72 19.67 1.18
CA ARG A 113 22.26 20.38 0.02
C ARG A 113 23.77 20.15 -0.03
N GLY A 114 24.21 19.25 -0.90
CA GLY A 114 25.60 18.79 -0.92
C GLY A 114 25.93 18.05 0.38
N SER A 115 26.87 18.58 1.16
CA SER A 115 27.30 18.04 2.46
C SER A 115 26.69 18.78 3.67
N GLN A 116 25.72 19.68 3.46
CA GLN A 116 25.11 20.48 4.51
C GLN A 116 23.64 20.12 4.72
N ASP A 117 23.23 20.08 5.98
CA ASP A 117 21.83 19.97 6.38
C ASP A 117 21.27 21.38 6.61
N ILE A 118 20.30 21.77 5.77
CA ILE A 118 19.68 23.09 5.78
C ILE A 118 18.25 22.96 6.29
N LEU A 119 17.92 23.73 7.33
CA LEU A 119 16.54 23.89 7.80
C LEU A 119 15.86 25.03 7.03
N ASP A 120 14.83 24.72 6.25
CA ASP A 120 14.01 25.70 5.54
C ASP A 120 12.51 25.49 5.82
N PRO A 121 11.95 26.22 6.82
CA PRO A 121 10.53 26.14 7.16
C PRO A 121 9.58 26.66 6.07
N SER A 122 10.08 27.44 5.10
CA SER A 122 9.28 27.92 3.97
C SER A 122 9.05 26.83 2.93
N PHE A 123 9.96 25.85 2.87
CA PHE A 123 9.87 24.70 1.98
C PHE A 123 9.12 23.51 2.61
N ARG A 124 9.36 23.19 3.89
CA ARG A 124 8.65 22.10 4.60
C ARG A 124 8.63 22.30 6.11
N GLN A 125 7.48 22.06 6.73
CA GLN A 125 7.28 22.15 8.18
C GLN A 125 7.10 20.78 8.84
N ALA A 126 7.74 19.74 8.30
CA ALA A 126 7.57 18.39 8.81
C ALA A 126 8.55 18.08 9.94
N GLY A 127 8.08 17.30 10.92
CA GLY A 127 8.93 16.69 11.93
C GLY A 127 9.64 15.43 11.41
N LYS A 128 10.87 15.23 11.84
CA LYS A 128 11.67 14.03 11.67
C LYS A 128 11.35 13.06 12.80
N MET A 129 10.95 11.84 12.43
CA MET A 129 10.80 10.72 13.35
C MET A 129 12.02 9.79 13.20
N GLU A 130 12.94 9.83 14.16
CA GLU A 130 14.15 8.99 14.16
C GLU A 130 13.81 7.56 14.62
N PRO A 131 14.08 6.49 13.86
CA PRO A 131 13.70 5.13 14.24
C PRO A 131 14.17 4.68 15.64
N ALA A 132 15.29 5.21 16.13
CA ALA A 132 15.78 4.92 17.48
C ALA A 132 14.85 5.43 18.60
N ASN A 133 14.03 6.44 18.32
CA ASN A 133 13.20 7.13 19.30
C ASN A 133 11.71 6.82 19.14
N PHE A 134 11.30 6.10 18.08
CA PHE A 134 9.89 5.91 17.72
C PHE A 134 9.57 4.45 17.44
N ALA A 135 8.42 3.99 17.94
CA ALA A 135 7.85 2.68 17.63
C ALA A 135 6.36 2.79 17.31
N THR A 136 5.85 1.88 16.47
CA THR A 136 4.43 1.81 16.10
C THR A 136 3.91 0.38 16.17
N THR A 137 2.64 0.22 16.53
CA THR A 137 1.96 -1.09 16.47
C THR A 137 1.44 -1.43 15.07
N PHE A 138 1.62 -0.54 14.10
CA PHE A 138 1.23 -0.81 12.72
C PHE A 138 2.28 -1.70 12.04
N HIS A 139 1.89 -2.92 11.69
CA HIS A 139 2.74 -3.84 10.94
C HIS A 139 2.15 -4.12 9.53
N PRO A 140 2.85 -3.79 8.44
CA PRO A 140 2.33 -3.97 7.07
C PRO A 140 1.92 -5.41 6.71
N ALA A 141 2.53 -6.43 7.33
CA ALA A 141 2.20 -7.83 7.06
C ALA A 141 0.80 -8.22 7.56
N ASP A 142 0.35 -7.63 8.67
CA ASP A 142 -0.97 -7.88 9.26
C ASP A 142 -2.13 -7.49 8.31
N LEU A 143 -1.83 -6.60 7.37
CA LEU A 143 -2.77 -6.03 6.41
C LEU A 143 -2.52 -6.52 4.97
N ARG A 144 -1.69 -7.57 4.82
CA ARG A 144 -1.35 -8.21 3.53
C ARG A 144 -0.67 -7.28 2.51
N ILE A 145 -0.15 -6.13 2.96
CA ILE A 145 0.55 -5.18 2.09
C ILE A 145 1.78 -5.86 1.47
N ILE A 146 2.53 -6.61 2.27
CA ILE A 146 3.71 -7.36 1.81
C ILE A 146 3.33 -8.39 0.74
N THR A 147 2.26 -9.17 0.97
CA THR A 147 1.76 -10.14 -0.01
C THR A 147 1.31 -9.47 -1.31
N LEU A 148 0.74 -8.26 -1.25
CA LEU A 148 0.35 -7.51 -2.44
C LEU A 148 1.58 -7.05 -3.23
N ILE A 149 2.59 -6.53 -2.53
CA ILE A 149 3.87 -6.11 -3.13
C ILE A 149 4.54 -7.30 -3.82
N GLU A 150 4.61 -8.46 -3.17
CA GLU A 150 5.16 -9.70 -3.75
C GLU A 150 4.42 -10.10 -5.03
N ARG A 151 3.08 -10.06 -5.04
CA ARG A 151 2.30 -10.40 -6.25
C ARG A 151 2.54 -9.44 -7.40
N ILE A 152 2.75 -8.16 -7.12
CA ILE A 152 2.95 -7.13 -8.14
C ILE A 152 4.38 -7.20 -8.69
N LEU A 153 5.37 -7.26 -7.80
CA LEU A 153 6.79 -7.16 -8.13
C LEU A 153 7.43 -8.52 -8.47
N LEU A 154 6.91 -9.63 -7.94
CA LEU A 154 7.47 -10.98 -8.11
C LEU A 154 6.48 -11.98 -8.76
N PRO A 155 5.85 -11.64 -9.90
CA PRO A 155 4.85 -12.50 -10.54
C PRO A 155 5.45 -13.84 -11.04
N SER A 156 6.75 -13.90 -11.34
CA SER A 156 7.45 -15.10 -11.79
C SER A 156 7.85 -16.06 -10.67
N VAL A 157 7.92 -15.58 -9.42
CA VAL A 157 8.21 -16.39 -8.23
C VAL A 157 6.93 -17.05 -7.69
N SER A 158 5.78 -16.47 -8.00
CA SER A 158 4.46 -16.92 -7.52
C SER A 158 3.88 -18.14 -8.27
N ASN A 159 4.67 -18.83 -9.10
CA ASN A 159 4.24 -20.06 -9.77
C ASN A 159 4.51 -21.26 -8.85
N ASP A 160 3.46 -22.00 -8.48
CA ASP A 160 3.49 -23.12 -7.51
C ASP A 160 4.54 -24.20 -7.85
N LYS A 161 4.99 -24.30 -9.11
CA LYS A 161 6.03 -25.23 -9.54
C LYS A 161 7.46 -24.83 -9.17
N VAL A 162 7.72 -23.57 -8.82
CA VAL A 162 9.08 -23.05 -8.53
C VAL A 162 9.34 -22.94 -7.02
N ASN A 163 8.29 -22.89 -6.20
CA ASN A 163 8.42 -22.72 -4.75
C ASN A 163 8.78 -24.03 -3.99
N SER A 164 9.06 -25.12 -4.72
CA SER A 164 9.55 -26.37 -4.15
C SER A 164 11.03 -26.34 -3.75
N MET A 165 11.78 -25.28 -4.10
CA MET A 165 13.19 -25.18 -3.73
C MET A 165 13.42 -24.09 -2.68
N TRP A 166 13.73 -24.61 -1.49
CA TRP A 166 14.24 -23.95 -0.30
C TRP A 166 15.16 -22.76 -0.61
N GLY A 167 14.82 -21.58 -0.06
CA GLY A 167 15.76 -20.49 0.25
C GLY A 167 16.58 -19.93 -0.91
N ARG A 168 16.06 -18.89 -1.60
CA ARG A 168 16.91 -18.05 -2.44
C ARG A 168 17.69 -17.06 -1.57
N THR A 169 18.94 -17.41 -1.27
CA THR A 169 19.97 -16.49 -0.76
C THR A 169 20.17 -15.36 -1.77
N ILE A 170 19.98 -14.12 -1.32
CA ILE A 170 20.36 -12.94 -2.09
C ILE A 170 21.88 -12.82 -2.01
N LEU A 171 22.58 -13.28 -3.06
CA LEU A 171 24.00 -13.00 -3.21
C LEU A 171 24.15 -11.54 -3.65
N LEU A 172 24.50 -10.66 -2.70
CA LEU A 172 25.07 -9.37 -3.02
C LEU A 172 26.48 -9.61 -3.57
N SER A 173 26.63 -9.54 -4.89
CA SER A 173 27.95 -9.51 -5.53
C SER A 173 28.60 -8.17 -5.22
N SER A 174 29.51 -8.16 -4.25
CA SER A 174 30.49 -7.09 -4.08
C SER A 174 31.49 -7.19 -5.22
N THR A 175 31.46 -6.22 -6.14
CA THR A 175 32.54 -6.01 -7.11
C THR A 175 33.61 -5.15 -6.45
N ASN A 176 34.82 -5.71 -6.42
CA ASN A 176 36.09 -5.09 -6.01
C ASN A 176 36.51 -3.99 -6.98
#